data_AF-A0A1P8YAV0-F1
#
_entry.id   AF-A0A1P8YAV0-F1
#
_cell.length_a   1.000
_cell.length_b   1.000
_cell.length_c   1.000
_cell.angle_alpha   90.00
_cell.angle_beta   90.00
_cell.angle_gamma   90.00
#
_symmetry.space_group_name_H-M   'P 1'
#
loop_
_entity.id
_entity.type
_entity.pdbx_description
1 polymer ?
#
loop_
_entity_poly.entity_id
_entity_poly.type
_entity_poly.pdbx_seq_one_letter_code
_entity_poly.pdbx_strand_id
1 'polypeptide(L)'
;MIDMRGEGSLLAVVALGGGIGALARYGIAHAMPTREIPWATLITNVIGCLLIGILMVLITEVWTAHRLLRPFLGVGVLGGFTTFSTYAVEVRGLLASGNYPIAFGYLFGTVIAALAAVLVGCGAHGSSPVPSPGKESDMSYSRTEMRLSIILGQDDLWHHKPKYQEIVKRARAAGLSGASVWRGVEGYGASAHIHTTRLLDLADGLPLLVVAVDTEERIRGFLDGIGELLTEATVTLEGVERVHFTEDRP
;
A
#
# COMPACT_ATOMS: atom_id res chain seq x y z
N MET A 1 21.28 13.69 5.83
CA MET A 1 21.57 12.58 6.75
C MET A 1 20.30 11.73 6.81
N ILE A 2 20.31 10.62 6.09
CA ILE A 2 19.16 9.75 5.80
C ILE A 2 18.64 9.16 7.12
N ASP A 3 17.32 9.18 7.35
CA ASP A 3 16.70 8.46 8.47
C ASP A 3 16.70 6.95 8.18
N MET A 4 17.89 6.34 8.25
CA MET A 4 18.14 4.91 8.04
C MET A 4 17.40 4.02 9.05
N ARG A 5 16.83 4.59 10.12
CA ARG A 5 16.19 3.82 11.19
C ARG A 5 14.86 3.21 10.74
N GLY A 6 14.09 3.91 9.90
CA GLY A 6 12.80 3.43 9.40
C GLY A 6 12.94 2.29 8.38
N GLU A 7 13.88 2.42 7.44
CA GLU A 7 14.14 1.43 6.39
C GLU A 7 14.91 0.22 6.91
N GLY A 8 15.89 0.44 7.80
CA GLY A 8 16.60 -0.67 8.46
C GLY A 8 15.66 -1.55 9.28
N SER A 9 14.67 -0.96 9.94
CA SER A 9 13.64 -1.70 10.67
C SER A 9 12.77 -2.56 9.74
N LEU A 10 12.43 -2.05 8.56
CA LEU A 10 11.66 -2.80 7.56
C LEU A 10 12.43 -4.03 7.06
N LEU A 11 13.68 -3.83 6.67
CA LEU A 11 14.56 -4.90 6.19
C LEU A 11 14.79 -5.96 7.27
N ALA A 12 15.06 -5.54 8.51
CA ALA A 12 15.28 -6.45 9.63
C ALA A 12 14.05 -7.32 9.90
N VAL A 13 12.86 -6.73 9.84
CA VAL A 13 11.59 -7.44 10.06
C VAL A 13 11.33 -8.42 8.91
N VAL A 14 11.52 -8.02 7.65
CA VAL A 14 11.39 -8.93 6.51
C VAL A 14 12.39 -10.09 6.60
N ALA A 15 13.64 -9.81 6.95
CA ALA A 15 14.68 -10.84 7.12
C ALA A 15 14.35 -11.82 8.25
N LEU A 16 13.88 -11.32 9.39
CA LEU A 16 13.45 -12.16 10.52
C LEU A 16 12.27 -13.06 10.12
N GLY A 17 11.25 -12.48 9.48
CA GLY A 17 10.11 -13.24 8.97
C GLY A 17 10.54 -14.29 7.95
N GLY A 18 11.39 -13.91 6.99
CA GLY A 18 11.94 -14.80 5.97
C GLY A 18 12.69 -15.98 6.55
N GLY A 19 13.52 -15.75 7.56
CA GLY A 19 14.21 -16.80 8.30
C GLY A 19 13.25 -17.77 8.97
N ILE A 20 12.22 -17.27 9.65
CA ILE A 20 11.17 -18.09 10.30
C ILE A 20 10.44 -18.94 9.25
N GLY A 21 10.00 -18.33 8.15
CA GLY A 21 9.32 -19.03 7.06
C GLY A 21 10.17 -20.13 6.45
N ALA A 22 11.45 -19.84 6.16
CA ALA A 22 12.38 -20.80 5.58
C ALA A 22 12.66 -21.98 6.53
N LEU A 23 12.81 -21.72 7.83
CA LEU A 23 12.98 -22.77 8.84
C LEU A 23 11.74 -23.65 8.98
N ALA A 24 10.54 -23.05 8.94
CA ALA A 24 9.29 -23.81 8.98
C ALA A 24 9.16 -24.72 7.74
N ARG A 25 9.43 -24.19 6.54
CA ARG A 25 9.47 -24.99 5.30
C ARG A 25 10.49 -26.12 5.39
N TYR A 26 11.70 -25.84 5.88
CA TYR A 26 12.73 -26.84 6.06
C TYR A 26 12.30 -27.95 7.03
N GLY A 27 11.65 -27.58 8.14
CA GLY A 27 11.11 -28.52 9.11
C GLY A 27 10.06 -29.46 8.50
N ILE A 28 9.14 -28.93 7.68
CA ILE A 28 8.15 -29.74 6.96
C ILE A 28 8.83 -30.70 5.98
N ALA A 29 9.79 -30.20 5.19
CA ALA A 29 10.54 -31.03 4.25
C ALA A 29 11.33 -32.15 4.95
N HIS A 30 11.85 -31.89 6.15
CA HIS A 30 12.55 -32.90 6.94
C HIS A 30 11.60 -33.95 7.54
N ALA A 31 10.43 -33.52 8.01
CA ALA A 31 9.41 -34.42 8.56
C ALA A 31 8.73 -35.29 7.49
N MET A 32 8.71 -34.84 6.24
CA MET A 32 8.08 -35.53 5.11
C MET A 32 9.06 -35.71 3.95
N PRO A 33 10.00 -36.67 4.03
CA PRO A 33 10.96 -36.93 2.96
C PRO A 33 10.27 -37.26 1.64
N THR A 34 10.79 -36.70 0.55
CA THR A 34 10.25 -36.91 -0.80
C THR A 34 10.27 -38.38 -1.18
N ARG A 35 9.12 -38.90 -1.61
CA ARG A 35 8.95 -40.24 -2.20
C ARG A 35 8.67 -40.06 -3.70
N GLU A 36 7.65 -40.74 -4.23
CA GLU A 36 7.21 -40.58 -5.62
C GLU A 36 6.63 -39.17 -5.90
N ILE A 37 6.02 -38.56 -4.88
CA ILE A 37 5.42 -37.23 -4.96
C ILE A 37 6.04 -36.32 -3.87
N PRO A 38 6.49 -35.11 -4.21
CA PRO A 38 7.00 -34.14 -3.24
C PRO A 38 5.88 -33.45 -2.43
N TRP A 39 5.27 -34.20 -1.51
CA TRP A 39 4.16 -33.72 -0.69
C TRP A 39 4.51 -32.52 0.20
N ALA A 40 5.73 -32.47 0.71
CA ALA A 40 6.19 -31.37 1.56
C ALA A 40 6.05 -30.02 0.84
N THR A 41 6.61 -29.90 -0.36
CA THR A 41 6.57 -28.65 -1.15
C THR A 41 5.14 -28.28 -1.55
N LEU A 42 4.32 -29.25 -1.95
CA LEU A 42 2.90 -29.03 -2.26
C LEU A 42 2.15 -28.46 -1.07
N ILE A 43 2.21 -29.12 0.09
CA ILE A 43 1.48 -28.69 1.29
C ILE A 43 1.95 -27.31 1.74
N THR A 44 3.26 -27.07 1.70
CA THR A 44 3.85 -25.77 2.09
C THR A 44 3.32 -24.65 1.19
N ASN A 45 3.29 -24.86 -0.13
CA ASN A 45 2.77 -23.88 -1.08
C ASN A 45 1.26 -23.67 -0.94
N VAL A 46 0.48 -24.75 -0.78
CA VAL A 46 -0.99 -24.66 -0.63
C VAL A 46 -1.38 -23.97 0.68
N ILE A 47 -0.75 -24.32 1.80
CA ILE A 47 -0.97 -23.65 3.09
C ILE A 47 -0.56 -22.18 2.99
N GLY A 48 0.60 -21.88 2.38
CA GLY A 48 1.04 -20.50 2.19
C GLY A 48 0.06 -19.67 1.36
N CYS A 49 -0.49 -20.26 0.30
CA CYS A 49 -1.53 -19.67 -0.54
C CYS A 49 -2.86 -19.44 0.21
N LEU A 50 -3.27 -20.35 1.08
CA LEU A 50 -4.42 -20.14 1.95
C LEU A 50 -4.18 -18.97 2.92
N LEU A 51 -3.02 -18.97 3.58
CA LEU A 51 -2.66 -17.97 4.58
C LEU A 51 -2.51 -16.57 3.99
N ILE A 52 -1.95 -16.42 2.77
CA ILE A 52 -1.88 -15.11 2.12
C ILE A 52 -3.27 -14.59 1.73
N GLY A 53 -4.20 -15.47 1.33
CA GLY A 53 -5.60 -15.10 1.10
C GLY A 53 -6.28 -14.58 2.36
N ILE A 54 -6.12 -15.28 3.49
CA ILE A 54 -6.63 -14.84 4.80
C ILE A 54 -5.98 -13.52 5.23
N LEU A 55 -4.65 -13.41 5.08
CA LEU A 55 -3.89 -12.23 5.47
C LEU A 55 -4.33 -10.98 4.69
N MET A 56 -4.63 -11.14 3.39
CA MET A 56 -5.15 -10.07 2.53
C MET A 56 -6.42 -9.46 3.13
N VAL A 57 -7.38 -10.30 3.56
CA VAL A 57 -8.68 -9.87 4.13
C VAL A 57 -8.51 -9.25 5.52
N LEU A 58 -7.72 -9.88 6.39
CA LEU A 58 -7.52 -9.39 7.77
C LEU A 58 -6.82 -8.01 7.80
N ILE A 59 -5.88 -7.79 6.89
CA ILE A 59 -5.16 -6.52 6.77
C ILE A 59 -6.06 -5.38 6.24
N THR A 60 -7.05 -5.68 5.40
CA THR A 60 -7.95 -4.67 4.81
C THR A 60 -9.15 -4.34 5.68
N GLU A 61 -9.72 -5.31 6.41
CA GLU A 61 -11.01 -5.11 7.10
C GLU A 61 -10.90 -4.90 8.62
N VAL A 62 -9.95 -5.52 9.29
CA VAL A 62 -10.02 -5.66 10.76
C VAL A 62 -8.92 -4.87 11.48
N TRP A 63 -7.76 -4.68 10.86
CA TRP A 63 -6.60 -4.07 11.51
C TRP A 63 -6.06 -2.86 10.73
N THR A 64 -5.94 -1.71 11.40
CA THR A 64 -4.90 -0.72 11.14
C THR A 64 -3.53 -1.33 11.48
N ALA A 65 -3.17 -2.42 10.80
CA ALA A 65 -2.00 -3.21 11.09
C ALA A 65 -0.77 -2.30 11.01
N HIS A 66 0.02 -2.28 12.09
CA HIS A 66 1.25 -1.51 12.17
C HIS A 66 2.09 -1.72 10.91
N ARG A 67 2.71 -0.64 10.40
CA ARG A 67 3.45 -0.57 9.13
C ARG A 67 4.41 -1.74 8.87
N LEU A 68 4.96 -2.36 9.92
CA LEU A 68 5.94 -3.45 9.85
C LEU A 68 5.32 -4.85 9.81
N LEU A 69 4.05 -5.03 10.20
CA LEU A 69 3.44 -6.35 10.27
C LEU A 69 3.11 -6.93 8.89
N ARG A 70 2.67 -6.09 7.94
CA ARG A 70 2.38 -6.55 6.57
C ARG A 70 3.66 -7.06 5.87
N PRO A 71 4.78 -6.31 5.91
CA PRO A 71 6.08 -6.80 5.43
C PRO A 71 6.58 -8.04 6.18
N PHE A 72 6.41 -8.11 7.51
CA PHE A 72 6.80 -9.28 8.30
C PHE A 72 6.10 -10.56 7.84
N LEU A 73 4.77 -10.54 7.82
CA LEU A 73 3.96 -11.72 7.56
C LEU A 73 3.89 -12.07 6.07
N GLY A 74 3.64 -11.07 5.22
CA GLY A 74 3.48 -11.28 3.78
C GLY A 74 4.80 -11.58 3.08
N VAL A 75 5.72 -10.62 3.08
CA VAL A 75 6.99 -10.75 2.36
C VAL A 75 7.97 -11.63 3.12
N GLY A 76 8.06 -11.48 4.44
CA GLY A 76 8.94 -12.27 5.29
C GLY A 76 8.47 -13.71 5.44
N VAL A 77 7.55 -13.97 6.37
CA VAL A 77 7.14 -15.33 6.77
C VAL A 77 6.58 -16.12 5.59
N LEU A 78 5.57 -15.62 4.90
CA LEU A 78 4.94 -16.35 3.80
C LEU A 78 5.84 -16.45 2.57
N GLY A 79 6.64 -15.41 2.28
CA GLY A 79 7.65 -15.44 1.22
C GLY A 79 8.78 -16.44 1.48
N GLY A 80 9.25 -16.59 2.72
CA GLY A 80 10.24 -17.60 3.10
C GLY A 80 9.67 -19.02 3.23
N PHE A 81 8.40 -19.12 3.62
CA PHE A 81 7.68 -20.38 3.80
C PHE A 81 7.36 -21.05 2.46
N THR A 82 6.89 -20.30 1.47
CA THR A 82 6.58 -20.88 0.14
C THR A 82 7.83 -20.99 -0.75
N THR A 83 7.80 -21.84 -1.77
CA THR A 83 8.92 -21.99 -2.70
C THR A 83 8.48 -22.41 -4.11
N PHE A 84 8.80 -21.58 -5.09
CA PHE A 84 8.64 -21.93 -6.50
C PHE A 84 9.88 -22.62 -7.08
N SER A 85 11.07 -22.25 -6.61
CA SER A 85 12.33 -22.83 -7.10
C SER A 85 12.45 -24.32 -6.81
N THR A 86 12.11 -24.74 -5.58
CA THR A 86 12.12 -26.17 -5.20
C THR A 86 11.11 -26.95 -6.03
N TYR A 87 9.90 -26.42 -6.15
CA TYR A 87 8.83 -26.99 -6.97
C TYR A 87 9.24 -27.18 -8.44
N ALA A 88 9.89 -26.18 -9.05
CA ALA A 88 10.36 -26.27 -10.44
C ALA A 88 11.43 -27.36 -10.63
N VAL A 89 12.36 -27.49 -9.67
CA VAL A 89 13.40 -28.54 -9.69
C VAL A 89 12.77 -29.92 -9.52
N GLU A 90 11.77 -30.07 -8.65
CA GLU A 90 11.03 -31.32 -8.45
C GLU A 90 10.26 -31.74 -9.70
N VAL A 91 9.53 -30.82 -10.35
CA VAL A 91 8.85 -31.09 -11.63
C VAL A 91 9.85 -31.53 -12.69
N ARG A 92 10.99 -30.83 -12.82
CA ARG A 92 12.07 -31.22 -13.74
C ARG A 92 12.60 -32.62 -13.44
N GLY A 93 12.77 -32.96 -12.14
CA GLY A 93 13.19 -34.28 -11.70
C GLY A 93 12.21 -35.39 -12.09
N LEU A 94 10.90 -35.15 -11.90
CA LEU A 94 9.84 -36.09 -12.27
C LEU A 94 9.73 -36.29 -13.79
N LEU A 95 9.94 -35.24 -14.58
CA LEU A 95 10.02 -35.34 -16.04
C LEU A 95 11.24 -36.16 -16.46
N ALA A 96 12.41 -35.92 -15.84
CA ALA A 96 13.64 -36.64 -16.13
C ALA A 96 13.57 -38.13 -15.75
N SER A 97 12.78 -38.50 -14.73
CA SER A 97 12.57 -39.90 -14.35
C SER A 97 11.59 -40.66 -15.25
N GLY A 98 11.04 -40.01 -16.30
CA GLY A 98 10.12 -40.62 -17.26
C GLY A 98 8.70 -40.88 -16.72
N ASN A 99 8.40 -40.45 -15.49
CA ASN A 99 7.08 -40.62 -14.89
C ASN A 99 6.19 -39.40 -15.21
N TYR A 100 5.85 -39.26 -16.49
CA TYR A 100 5.07 -38.15 -17.01
C TYR A 100 3.71 -37.96 -16.33
N PRO A 101 2.93 -39.02 -16.00
CA PRO A 101 1.65 -38.83 -15.31
C PRO A 101 1.81 -38.12 -13.96
N ILE A 102 2.79 -38.52 -13.15
CA ILE A 102 3.04 -37.87 -11.86
C ILE A 102 3.60 -36.45 -12.07
N ALA A 103 4.51 -36.26 -13.03
CA ALA A 103 5.08 -34.95 -13.32
C ALA A 103 4.03 -33.91 -13.70
N PHE A 104 3.13 -34.26 -14.64
CA PHE A 104 2.05 -33.36 -15.06
C PHE A 104 0.97 -33.20 -13.99
N GLY A 105 0.63 -34.28 -13.28
CA GLY A 105 -0.29 -34.22 -12.15
C GLY A 105 0.21 -33.28 -11.04
N TYR A 106 1.50 -33.35 -10.71
CA TYR A 106 2.14 -32.47 -9.74
C TYR A 106 2.23 -31.01 -10.26
N LEU A 107 2.59 -30.82 -11.53
CA LEU A 107 2.69 -29.51 -12.18
C LEU A 107 1.36 -28.73 -12.19
N PHE A 108 0.29 -29.37 -12.67
CA PHE A 108 -1.00 -28.69 -12.78
C PHE A 108 -1.78 -28.74 -11.45
N GLY A 109 -1.74 -29.86 -10.75
CA GLY A 109 -2.45 -30.06 -9.49
C GLY A 109 -2.00 -29.08 -8.42
N THR A 110 -0.69 -28.80 -8.31
CA THR A 110 -0.18 -27.84 -7.31
C THR A 110 -0.67 -26.42 -7.60
N VAL A 111 -0.69 -25.98 -8.86
CA VAL A 111 -1.17 -24.65 -9.24
C VAL A 111 -2.67 -24.50 -8.98
N ILE A 112 -3.47 -25.49 -9.37
CA ILE A 112 -4.92 -25.49 -9.15
C ILE A 112 -5.23 -25.46 -7.64
N ALA A 113 -4.56 -26.30 -6.85
CA ALA A 113 -4.74 -26.34 -5.40
C ALA A 113 -4.34 -25.01 -4.73
N ALA A 114 -3.23 -24.40 -5.17
CA ALA A 114 -2.77 -23.10 -4.70
C ALA A 114 -3.80 -21.99 -4.98
N LEU A 115 -4.34 -21.92 -6.20
CA LEU A 115 -5.37 -20.94 -6.56
C LEU A 115 -6.65 -21.14 -5.76
N ALA A 116 -7.12 -22.38 -5.63
CA ALA A 116 -8.29 -22.71 -4.81
C ALA A 116 -8.08 -22.30 -3.34
N ALA A 117 -6.89 -22.54 -2.79
CA ALA A 117 -6.54 -22.13 -1.44
C ALA A 117 -6.58 -20.62 -1.24
N VAL A 118 -6.04 -19.83 -2.19
CA VAL A 118 -6.17 -18.36 -2.15
C VAL A 118 -7.64 -17.94 -2.16
N LEU A 119 -8.44 -18.51 -3.07
CA LEU A 119 -9.86 -18.18 -3.18
C LEU A 119 -10.63 -18.50 -1.88
N VAL A 120 -10.37 -19.64 -1.25
CA VAL A 120 -10.95 -20.00 0.05
C VAL A 120 -10.51 -19.03 1.13
N GLY A 121 -9.23 -18.62 1.14
CA GLY A 121 -8.73 -17.63 2.09
C GLY A 121 -9.38 -16.25 1.93
N CYS A 122 -9.61 -15.82 0.68
CA CYS A 122 -10.27 -14.56 0.35
C CYS A 122 -11.81 -14.62 0.53
N GLY A 123 -12.44 -15.78 0.35
CA GLY A 123 -13.89 -15.97 0.41
C GLY A 123 -14.52 -15.74 1.78
N ALA A 124 -13.71 -15.53 2.82
CA ALA A 124 -14.16 -14.97 4.10
C ALA A 124 -14.64 -13.50 3.97
N HIS A 125 -14.33 -12.83 2.86
CA HIS A 125 -14.83 -11.50 2.53
C HIS A 125 -16.26 -11.63 2.01
N GLY A 126 -17.24 -11.41 2.90
CA GLY A 126 -18.62 -11.22 2.48
C GLY A 126 -18.66 -10.02 1.55
N SER A 127 -19.10 -10.21 0.31
CA SER A 127 -19.36 -9.11 -0.63
C SER A 127 -20.28 -8.10 0.05
N SER A 128 -19.72 -7.01 0.57
CA SER A 128 -20.53 -5.96 1.17
C SER A 128 -21.40 -5.39 0.05
N PRO A 129 -22.74 -5.33 0.22
CA PRO A 129 -23.61 -4.76 -0.78
C PRO A 129 -23.17 -3.32 -1.06
N VAL A 130 -23.02 -2.97 -2.34
CA VAL A 130 -22.91 -1.57 -2.75
C VAL A 130 -24.12 -0.83 -2.14
N PRO A 131 -23.93 0.23 -1.33
CA PRO A 131 -25.05 0.97 -0.78
C PRO A 131 -25.92 1.48 -1.93
N SER A 132 -27.20 1.13 -1.93
CA SER A 132 -28.16 1.76 -2.82
C SER A 132 -28.12 3.27 -2.61
N PRO A 133 -28.16 4.10 -3.67
CA PRO A 133 -28.18 5.55 -3.51
C PRO A 133 -29.33 5.94 -2.57
N GLY A 134 -28.97 6.55 -1.45
CA GLY A 134 -29.91 7.04 -0.44
C GLY A 134 -30.88 8.06 -1.03
N LYS A 135 -32.09 8.12 -0.47
CA LYS A 135 -33.12 9.11 -0.82
C LYS A 135 -32.55 10.53 -0.73
N GLU A 136 -33.02 11.41 -1.62
CA GLU A 136 -32.69 12.84 -1.68
C GLU A 136 -32.65 13.47 -0.28
N SER A 137 -31.44 13.58 0.26
CA SER A 137 -31.14 14.41 1.42
C SER A 137 -31.23 15.87 1.00
N ASP A 138 -31.80 16.70 1.86
CA ASP A 138 -31.98 18.13 1.60
C ASP A 138 -30.62 18.77 1.25
N MET A 139 -30.50 19.25 0.01
CA MET A 139 -29.24 19.73 -0.56
C MET A 139 -29.15 21.24 -0.34
N SER A 140 -28.32 21.65 0.62
CA SER A 140 -28.04 23.06 0.87
C SER A 140 -26.73 23.48 0.18
N TYR A 141 -26.85 24.37 -0.80
CA TYR A 141 -25.71 25.04 -1.42
C TYR A 141 -25.19 26.12 -0.46
N SER A 142 -23.96 25.96 0.03
CA SER A 142 -23.27 26.99 0.83
C SER A 142 -22.46 27.92 -0.07
N ARG A 143 -22.16 29.09 0.51
CA ARG A 143 -21.34 30.21 0.01
C ARG A 143 -20.17 29.77 -0.88
N THR A 144 -19.86 30.57 -1.90
CA THR A 144 -18.62 30.43 -2.69
C THR A 144 -17.42 30.45 -1.76
N GLU A 145 -16.66 29.36 -1.75
CA GLU A 145 -15.41 29.21 -1.03
C GLU A 145 -14.24 29.17 -2.02
N MET A 146 -13.02 29.18 -1.48
CA MET A 146 -11.80 29.16 -2.27
C MET A 146 -10.98 27.93 -1.93
N ARG A 147 -10.66 27.16 -2.97
CA ARG A 147 -9.73 26.03 -2.90
C ARG A 147 -8.32 26.50 -3.22
N LEU A 148 -7.43 26.31 -2.28
CA LEU A 148 -5.99 26.42 -2.42
C LEU A 148 -5.40 25.04 -2.73
N SER A 149 -4.59 24.97 -3.78
CA SER A 149 -3.83 23.78 -4.16
C SER A 149 -2.35 24.15 -4.25
N ILE A 150 -1.50 23.49 -3.47
CA ILE A 150 -0.04 23.68 -3.47
C ILE A 150 0.62 22.37 -3.88
N ILE A 151 1.35 22.37 -4.99
CA ILE A 151 2.13 21.23 -5.48
C ILE A 151 3.59 21.46 -5.13
N LEU A 152 4.21 20.48 -4.47
CA LEU A 152 5.60 20.50 -4.06
C LEU A 152 6.22 19.09 -4.12
N GLY A 153 7.55 18.98 -4.01
CA GLY A 153 8.23 17.70 -3.92
C GLY A 153 8.05 17.03 -2.56
N GLN A 154 8.02 15.70 -2.51
CA GLN A 154 7.97 14.94 -1.27
C GLN A 154 9.17 15.21 -0.35
N ASP A 155 10.33 15.47 -0.96
CA ASP A 155 11.60 15.63 -0.27
C ASP A 155 11.97 17.11 -0.04
N ASP A 156 11.07 18.04 -0.38
CA ASP A 156 11.26 19.46 -0.13
C ASP A 156 11.39 19.72 1.37
N LEU A 157 12.48 20.35 1.78
CA LEU A 157 12.75 20.68 3.18
C LEU A 157 12.69 22.19 3.44
N TRP A 158 12.18 22.55 4.61
CA TRP A 158 12.27 23.87 5.21
C TRP A 158 12.95 23.76 6.58
N HIS A 159 14.14 24.36 6.74
CA HIS A 159 14.96 24.23 7.96
C HIS A 159 15.05 22.78 8.48
N HIS A 160 15.36 21.84 7.58
CA HIS A 160 15.47 20.39 7.84
C HIS A 160 14.16 19.68 8.23
N LYS A 161 13.00 20.31 8.07
CA LYS A 161 11.68 19.70 8.25
C LYS A 161 10.98 19.54 6.90
N PRO A 162 10.17 18.50 6.69
CA PRO A 162 9.39 18.38 5.45
C PRO A 162 8.48 19.60 5.25
N LYS A 163 8.61 20.25 4.09
CA LYS A 163 7.92 21.50 3.74
C LYS A 163 6.39 21.33 3.84
N TYR A 164 5.85 20.20 3.37
CA TYR A 164 4.41 19.91 3.44
C TYR A 164 3.88 19.85 4.89
N GLN A 165 4.66 19.33 5.84
CA GLN A 165 4.25 19.27 7.25
C GLN A 165 4.16 20.66 7.86
N GLU A 166 5.12 21.53 7.53
CA GLU A 166 5.11 22.90 8.03
C GLU A 166 3.94 23.70 7.44
N ILE A 167 3.61 23.52 6.15
CA ILE A 167 2.42 24.11 5.52
C ILE A 167 1.14 23.69 6.26
N VAL A 168 0.94 22.39 6.49
CA VAL A 168 -0.26 21.88 7.19
C VAL A 168 -0.31 22.37 8.64
N LYS A 169 0.83 22.42 9.33
CA LYS A 169 0.92 22.94 10.69
C LYS A 169 0.52 24.41 10.75
N ARG A 170 1.00 25.23 9.81
CA ARG A 170 0.65 26.65 9.74
C ARG A 170 -0.80 26.86 9.30
N ALA A 171 -1.33 26.04 8.40
CA ALA A 171 -2.75 26.06 8.02
C ALA A 171 -3.65 25.84 9.24
N ARG A 172 -3.29 24.86 10.09
CA ARG A 172 -3.98 24.64 11.37
C ARG A 172 -3.83 25.81 12.33
N ALA A 173 -2.64 26.40 12.45
CA ALA A 173 -2.39 27.56 13.31
C ALA A 173 -3.14 28.82 12.85
N ALA A 174 -3.33 28.98 11.53
CA ALA A 174 -4.12 30.04 10.91
C ALA A 174 -5.65 29.82 11.05
N GLY A 175 -6.08 28.66 11.56
CA GLY A 175 -7.48 28.35 11.80
C GLY A 175 -8.26 28.02 10.52
N LEU A 176 -7.60 27.51 9.48
CA LEU A 176 -8.29 27.02 8.28
C LEU A 176 -9.19 25.82 8.62
N SER A 177 -10.32 25.71 7.91
CA SER A 177 -11.36 24.70 8.15
C SER A 177 -10.87 23.27 7.93
N GLY A 178 -9.88 23.10 7.05
CA GLY A 178 -9.18 21.83 6.83
C GLY A 178 -8.07 21.97 5.79
N ALA A 179 -7.07 21.10 5.91
CA ALA A 179 -6.01 20.93 4.90
C ALA A 179 -5.68 19.44 4.77
N SER A 180 -5.58 18.96 3.54
CA SER A 180 -5.30 17.57 3.21
C SER A 180 -4.07 17.48 2.33
N VAL A 181 -3.29 16.41 2.49
CA VAL A 181 -2.08 16.16 1.69
C VAL A 181 -2.25 14.86 0.91
N TRP A 182 -2.03 14.93 -0.38
CA TRP A 182 -2.13 13.83 -1.33
C TRP A 182 -0.76 13.53 -1.92
N ARG A 183 -0.43 12.25 -2.11
CA ARG A 183 0.80 11.82 -2.78
C ARG A 183 0.48 11.38 -4.20
N GLY A 184 1.14 11.97 -5.18
CA GLY A 184 1.08 11.51 -6.56
C GLY A 184 1.97 10.29 -6.81
N VAL A 185 1.61 9.52 -7.84
CA VAL A 185 2.39 8.35 -8.29
C VAL A 185 3.55 8.74 -9.20
N GLU A 186 3.41 9.87 -9.91
CA GLU A 186 4.37 10.45 -10.84
C GLU A 186 3.96 11.91 -11.10
N GLY A 187 4.90 12.78 -11.46
CA GLY A 187 4.61 14.13 -11.93
C GLY A 187 5.88 14.95 -12.10
N TYR A 188 5.75 16.06 -12.82
CA TYR A 188 6.83 17.03 -12.99
C TYR A 188 6.53 18.23 -12.09
N GLY A 189 7.43 18.54 -11.15
CA GLY A 189 7.36 19.75 -10.34
C GLY A 189 7.60 21.01 -11.17
N ALA A 190 7.64 22.18 -10.52
CA ALA A 190 7.94 23.47 -11.17
C ALA A 190 9.30 23.48 -11.90
N SER A 191 10.20 22.55 -11.57
CA SER A 191 11.55 22.38 -12.12
C SER A 191 11.66 21.36 -13.28
N ALA A 192 10.55 20.83 -13.81
CA ALA A 192 10.48 20.10 -15.08
C ALA A 192 11.43 18.88 -15.27
N HIS A 193 11.85 18.21 -14.20
CA HIS A 193 12.56 16.93 -14.29
C HIS A 193 11.59 15.75 -14.08
N ILE A 194 11.51 14.86 -15.07
CA ILE A 194 10.71 13.62 -15.03
C ILE A 194 11.43 12.61 -14.11
N HIS A 195 10.90 12.41 -12.91
CA HIS A 195 11.31 11.30 -12.04
C HIS A 195 10.33 10.14 -12.23
N THR A 196 10.76 9.14 -13.00
CA THR A 196 10.04 7.87 -13.17
C THR A 196 10.55 6.86 -12.17
N THR A 197 9.68 5.99 -11.67
CA THR A 197 10.09 4.78 -10.95
C THR A 197 10.80 3.82 -11.90
N ARG A 198 12.12 3.92 -12.01
CA ARG A 198 12.95 2.81 -12.50
C ARG A 198 13.31 1.94 -11.31
N LEU A 199 13.33 0.63 -11.54
CA LEU A 199 13.39 -0.47 -10.56
C LEU A 199 14.53 -0.40 -9.51
N LEU A 200 15.44 0.57 -9.60
CA LEU A 200 16.61 0.78 -8.73
C LEU A 200 16.80 2.25 -8.27
N ASP A 201 15.98 3.19 -8.74
CA ASP A 201 15.94 4.56 -8.21
C ASP A 201 14.85 4.60 -7.14
N LEU A 202 15.27 4.65 -5.88
CA LEU A 202 14.40 5.02 -4.76
C LEU A 202 13.67 6.30 -5.15
N ALA A 203 12.36 6.36 -4.88
CA ALA A 203 11.42 7.33 -5.43
C ALA A 203 11.70 8.78 -4.98
N ASP A 204 12.76 9.37 -5.53
CA ASP A 204 13.15 10.76 -5.34
C ASP A 204 12.23 11.65 -6.19
N GLY A 205 11.62 12.66 -5.58
CA GLY A 205 10.89 13.69 -6.31
C GLY A 205 9.42 13.40 -6.65
N LEU A 206 8.74 12.49 -5.94
CA LEU A 206 7.29 12.33 -6.09
C LEU A 206 6.54 13.63 -5.72
N PRO A 207 5.51 14.03 -6.49
CA PRO A 207 4.75 15.22 -6.18
C PRO A 207 3.81 14.99 -4.98
N LEU A 208 3.75 15.98 -4.10
CA LEU A 208 2.73 16.13 -3.07
C LEU A 208 1.80 17.28 -3.45
N LEU A 209 0.50 17.08 -3.27
CA LEU A 209 -0.52 18.11 -3.40
C LEU A 209 -1.13 18.40 -2.04
N VAL A 210 -0.97 19.62 -1.54
CA VAL A 210 -1.68 20.13 -0.36
C VAL A 210 -2.92 20.87 -0.83
N VAL A 211 -4.09 20.47 -0.35
CA VAL A 211 -5.37 21.11 -0.65
C VAL A 211 -5.97 21.68 0.63
N ALA A 212 -6.36 22.95 0.62
CA ALA A 212 -7.16 23.57 1.68
C ALA A 212 -8.36 24.29 1.06
N VAL A 213 -9.51 24.26 1.74
CA VAL A 213 -10.72 24.96 1.29
C VAL A 213 -11.25 25.80 2.44
N ASP A 214 -11.43 27.10 2.22
CA ASP A 214 -11.98 28.04 3.20
C ASP A 214 -12.48 29.31 2.50
N THR A 215 -12.86 30.34 3.26
CA THR A 215 -13.18 31.65 2.70
C THR A 215 -11.95 32.27 2.01
N GLU A 216 -12.20 33.06 0.97
CA GLU A 216 -11.14 33.71 0.19
C GLU A 216 -10.21 34.56 1.07
N GLU A 217 -10.75 35.27 2.06
CA GLU A 217 -9.97 36.12 2.96
C GLU A 217 -8.97 35.31 3.79
N ARG A 218 -9.41 34.14 4.29
CA ARG A 218 -8.57 33.24 5.09
C ARG A 218 -7.49 32.58 4.25
N ILE A 219 -7.84 32.15 3.03
CA ILE A 219 -6.88 31.55 2.11
C ILE A 219 -5.79 32.55 1.73
N ARG A 220 -6.17 33.78 1.37
CA ARG A 220 -5.19 34.83 1.01
C ARG A 220 -4.32 35.24 2.21
N GLY A 221 -4.92 35.43 3.38
CA GLY A 221 -4.17 35.74 4.61
C GLY A 221 -3.21 34.62 5.01
N PHE A 222 -3.58 33.36 4.77
CA PHE A 222 -2.68 32.22 4.95
C PHE A 222 -1.52 32.24 3.95
N LEU A 223 -1.78 32.47 2.66
CA LEU A 223 -0.75 32.54 1.62
C LEU A 223 0.32 33.60 1.92
N ASP A 224 -0.10 34.78 2.38
CA ASP A 224 0.82 35.86 2.76
C ASP A 224 1.74 35.44 3.91
N GLY A 225 1.26 34.60 4.83
CA GLY A 225 2.01 34.09 5.98
C GLY A 225 2.92 32.89 5.70
N ILE A 226 2.90 32.34 4.48
CA ILE A 226 3.73 31.18 4.09
C ILE A 226 4.53 31.40 2.81
N GLY A 227 4.61 32.63 2.28
CA GLY A 227 5.28 32.93 1.02
C GLY A 227 6.71 32.38 0.92
N GLU A 228 7.44 32.33 2.04
CA GLU A 228 8.79 31.76 2.10
C GLU A 228 8.83 30.24 1.91
N LEU A 229 7.78 29.53 2.35
CA LEU A 229 7.64 28.08 2.16
C LEU A 229 7.27 27.74 0.72
N LEU A 230 6.68 28.68 -0.02
CA LEU A 230 6.16 28.47 -1.37
C LEU A 230 7.21 28.64 -2.46
N THR A 231 8.47 28.89 -2.09
CA THR A 231 9.57 28.96 -3.05
C THR A 231 9.70 27.61 -3.77
N GLU A 232 9.65 27.65 -5.11
CA GLU A 232 9.63 26.48 -6.02
C GLU A 232 8.37 25.62 -6.00
N ALA A 233 7.35 25.98 -5.21
CA ALA A 233 6.06 25.30 -5.22
C ALA A 233 5.11 25.90 -6.27
N THR A 234 4.31 25.06 -6.93
CA THR A 234 3.24 25.54 -7.80
C THR A 234 1.98 25.74 -6.99
N VAL A 235 1.43 26.96 -7.01
CA VAL A 235 0.23 27.32 -6.25
C VAL A 235 -0.89 27.69 -7.19
N THR A 236 -2.06 27.09 -7.01
CA THR A 236 -3.28 27.43 -7.74
C THR A 236 -4.43 27.72 -6.79
N LEU A 237 -5.32 28.58 -7.25
CA LEU A 237 -6.46 29.09 -6.51
C LEU A 237 -7.70 28.97 -7.40
N GLU A 238 -8.77 28.38 -6.86
CA GLU A 238 -10.01 28.13 -7.61
C GLU A 238 -11.23 28.38 -6.72
N GLY A 239 -12.25 29.05 -7.26
CA GLY A 239 -13.54 29.21 -6.58
C GLY A 239 -14.32 27.90 -6.61
N VAL A 240 -14.82 27.46 -5.46
CA VAL A 240 -15.57 26.20 -5.32
C VAL A 240 -16.86 26.43 -4.54
N GLU A 241 -17.88 25.62 -4.82
CA GLU A 241 -19.12 25.62 -4.05
C GLU A 241 -19.08 24.49 -3.02
N ARG A 242 -19.39 24.80 -1.76
CA ARG A 242 -19.48 23.80 -0.71
C ARG A 242 -20.92 23.30 -0.63
N VAL A 243 -21.12 22.01 -0.89
CA VAL A 243 -22.41 21.34 -0.72
C VAL A 243 -22.41 20.58 0.60
N HIS A 244 -23.39 20.84 1.45
CA HIS A 244 -23.62 20.08 2.67
C HIS A 244 -24.83 19.18 2.50
N PHE A 245 -24.62 17.88 2.71
CA PHE A 245 -25.70 16.90 2.85
C PHE A 245 -26.01 16.76 4.33
N THR A 246 -27.18 17.22 4.75
CA THR A 246 -27.71 16.92 6.09
C THR A 246 -28.58 15.67 5.97
N GLU A 247 -28.19 14.60 6.65
CA GLU A 247 -29.13 13.51 6.96
C GLU A 247 -30.11 14.03 8.00
N ASP A 248 -31.40 14.02 7.65
CA ASP A 248 -32.47 14.23 8.61
C ASP A 248 -32.39 13.08 9.63
N ARG A 249 -31.91 13.37 10.84
CA ARG A 249 -31.87 12.35 11.90
C ARG A 249 -33.33 12.10 12.35
N PRO A 250 -33.78 10.84 12.39
CA PRO A 250 -35.12 10.51 12.90
C PRO A 250 -35.28 10.83 14.39
#